data_AF-A0A956DMK1-F1
#
_entry.id   AF-A0A956DMK1-F1
#
_cell.length_a   1.000
_cell.length_b   1.000
_cell.length_c   1.000
_cell.angle_alpha   90.00
_cell.angle_beta   90.00
_cell.angle_gamma   90.00
#
_symmetry.space_group_name_H-M   'P 1'
#
loop_
_entity.id
_entity.type
_entity.pdbx_description
1 polymer ?
#
loop_
_entity_poly.entity_id
_entity_poly.type
_entity_poly.pdbx_seq_one_letter_code
_entity_poly.pdbx_strand_id
1 'polypeptide(L)'
;MTSRSAYRAAHEPNRRALLRRRDQLLARPLGHLTWHQRARLKGLRAQLANADRDPLDHLAALLRDYEAELYAQDAANRQDEARRRGLLRNLGFVGLVLVAMASVLGFFVHRSFTHHRDGRHPRDQAPAFARLLAELTLDAHRFWHFECVPMTDADCASTCSDDGRCHAVADTCVVGGNDDCRGSRDCQHHGDCAMVGSVCVATEDGHCAASEICAEDGRCHLSDDGWCEPRDPEDCREAAVCREAGRCTLSGQACVARSSADCAASEGCRSKGACGLRDGTCVPTEVDHCMQATVCRWQGECDLASNRCTSVPAPEDCRRMTTCVASGFCPAEDLPAHCAGEGVKRRGPV
;
A
#
# COMPACT_ATOMS: atom_id res chain seq x y z
N MET A 1 48.34 27.66 -16.79
CA MET A 1 46.93 28.10 -16.81
C MET A 1 46.11 27.59 -18.01
N THR A 2 46.56 26.57 -18.77
CA THR A 2 46.03 26.35 -20.14
C THR A 2 45.32 25.00 -20.41
N SER A 3 45.24 24.03 -19.50
CA SER A 3 44.52 22.76 -19.77
C SER A 3 43.06 22.73 -19.27
N ARG A 4 42.79 23.22 -18.05
CA ARG A 4 41.43 23.20 -17.46
C ARG A 4 40.45 24.17 -18.13
N SER A 5 40.94 25.30 -18.64
CA SER A 5 40.10 26.29 -19.35
C SER A 5 39.65 25.76 -20.72
N ALA A 6 40.56 25.16 -21.49
CA ALA A 6 40.25 24.56 -22.77
C ALA A 6 39.27 23.37 -22.64
N TYR A 7 39.46 22.52 -21.61
CA TYR A 7 38.54 21.41 -21.32
C TYR A 7 37.12 21.89 -20.98
N ARG A 8 36.98 22.93 -20.13
CA ARG A 8 35.67 23.50 -19.80
C ARG A 8 35.01 24.12 -21.03
N ALA A 9 35.76 24.84 -21.87
CA ALA A 9 35.23 25.45 -23.08
C ALA A 9 34.76 24.40 -24.11
N ALA A 10 35.48 23.28 -24.25
CA ALA A 10 35.12 22.20 -25.16
C ALA A 10 33.85 21.42 -24.75
N HIS A 11 33.50 21.41 -23.45
CA HIS A 11 32.35 20.64 -22.93
C HIS A 11 31.15 21.48 -22.50
N GLU A 12 31.27 22.81 -22.50
CA GLU A 12 30.18 23.73 -22.20
C GLU A 12 28.92 23.54 -23.08
N PRO A 13 29.01 23.25 -24.40
CA PRO A 13 27.84 22.98 -25.23
C PRO A 13 27.07 21.73 -24.78
N ASN A 14 27.78 20.64 -24.47
CA ASN A 14 27.19 19.38 -23.99
C ASN A 14 26.55 19.57 -22.61
N ARG A 15 27.18 20.36 -21.74
CA ARG A 15 26.63 20.71 -20.43
C ARG A 15 25.32 21.49 -20.56
N ARG A 16 25.24 22.50 -21.45
CA ARG A 16 24.01 23.26 -21.69
C ARG A 16 22.91 22.42 -22.34
N ALA A 17 23.26 21.46 -23.19
CA ALA A 17 22.29 20.51 -23.76
C ALA A 17 21.72 19.58 -22.68
N LEU A 18 22.56 19.04 -21.81
CA LEU A 18 22.13 18.19 -20.69
C LEU A 18 21.28 18.94 -19.67
N LEU A 19 21.64 20.18 -19.32
CA LEU A 19 20.84 21.01 -18.42
C LEU A 19 19.47 21.35 -19.02
N ARG A 20 19.39 21.73 -20.31
CA ARG A 20 18.10 21.96 -20.98
C ARG A 20 17.24 20.70 -21.03
N ARG A 21 17.84 19.54 -21.25
CA ARG A 21 17.11 18.26 -21.27
C ARG A 21 16.64 17.83 -19.88
N ARG A 22 17.44 18.08 -18.83
CA ARG A 22 17.03 17.94 -17.43
C ARG A 22 15.80 18.82 -17.16
N ASP A 23 15.85 20.10 -17.51
CA ASP A 23 14.77 21.03 -17.22
C ASP A 23 13.48 20.67 -18.01
N GLN A 24 13.59 20.16 -19.24
CA GLN A 24 12.46 19.60 -20.01
C GLN A 24 11.82 18.37 -19.34
N LEU A 25 12.62 17.48 -18.76
CA LEU A 25 12.12 16.31 -18.02
C LEU A 25 11.47 16.72 -16.69
N LEU A 26 12.02 17.74 -16.02
CA LEU A 26 11.43 18.30 -14.80
C LEU A 26 10.10 19.00 -15.06
N ALA A 27 9.91 19.59 -16.25
CA ALA A 27 8.71 20.33 -16.63
C ALA A 27 7.56 19.46 -17.20
N ARG A 28 7.76 18.15 -17.43
CA ARG A 28 6.69 17.29 -17.93
C ARG A 28 5.58 17.09 -16.88
N PRO A 29 4.30 17.26 -17.23
CA PRO A 29 3.19 17.05 -16.31
C PRO A 29 3.13 15.58 -15.86
N LEU A 30 3.15 15.35 -14.54
CA LEU A 30 3.20 14.03 -13.91
C LEU A 30 1.82 13.36 -13.76
N GLY A 31 0.78 13.94 -14.38
CA GLY A 31 -0.62 13.54 -14.18
C GLY A 31 -0.91 12.06 -14.48
N HIS A 32 -0.15 11.45 -15.40
CA HIS A 32 -0.31 10.04 -15.80
C HIS A 32 0.54 9.05 -14.98
N LEU A 33 1.41 9.53 -14.08
CA LEU A 33 2.27 8.67 -13.28
C LEU A 33 1.56 8.18 -12.03
N THR A 34 1.81 6.92 -11.66
CA THR A 34 1.33 6.32 -10.41
C THR A 34 2.03 6.96 -9.19
N TRP A 35 1.44 6.78 -8.01
CA TRP A 35 2.00 7.31 -6.75
C TRP A 35 3.46 6.88 -6.51
N HIS A 36 3.78 5.58 -6.71
CA HIS A 36 5.14 5.07 -6.57
C HIS A 36 6.13 5.71 -7.54
N GLN A 37 5.70 5.95 -8.79
CA GLN A 37 6.53 6.60 -9.80
C GLN A 37 6.82 8.06 -9.42
N ARG A 38 5.83 8.79 -8.90
CA ARG A 38 6.01 10.18 -8.42
C ARG A 38 6.97 10.25 -7.23
N ALA A 39 6.83 9.35 -6.25
CA ALA A 39 7.73 9.28 -5.09
C ALA A 39 9.19 9.01 -5.50
N ARG A 40 9.41 8.06 -6.41
CA ARG A 40 10.75 7.76 -6.95
C ARG A 40 11.35 8.94 -7.73
N LEU A 41 10.52 9.65 -8.51
CA LEU A 41 10.94 10.83 -9.24
C LEU A 41 11.33 11.99 -8.31
N LYS A 42 10.59 12.16 -7.20
CA LYS A 42 10.93 13.13 -6.13
C LYS A 42 12.27 12.78 -5.48
N GLY A 43 12.51 11.49 -5.22
CA GLY A 43 13.81 10.99 -4.73
C GLY A 43 14.97 11.27 -5.69
N LEU A 44 14.79 11.01 -6.99
CA LEU A 44 15.79 11.33 -8.02
C LEU A 44 16.05 12.84 -8.13
N ARG A 45 15.01 13.68 -8.04
CA ARG A 45 15.14 15.15 -8.02
C ARG A 45 15.98 15.62 -6.82
N ALA A 46 15.75 15.06 -5.64
CA ALA A 46 16.53 15.38 -4.45
C ALA A 46 18.00 14.93 -4.57
N GLN A 47 18.26 13.75 -5.15
CA GLN A 47 19.62 13.29 -5.43
C GLN A 47 20.34 14.18 -6.45
N LEU A 48 19.63 14.63 -7.48
CA LEU A 48 20.14 15.58 -8.47
C LEU A 48 20.50 16.94 -7.86
N ALA A 49 19.68 17.42 -6.91
CA ALA A 49 19.90 18.71 -6.26
C ALA A 49 21.13 18.71 -5.35
N ASN A 50 21.49 17.55 -4.79
CA ASN A 50 22.60 17.38 -3.85
C ASN A 50 23.92 16.91 -4.50
N ALA A 51 23.94 16.62 -5.80
CA ALA A 51 25.14 16.12 -6.48
C ALA A 51 26.16 17.24 -6.74
N ASP A 52 27.17 17.36 -5.86
CA ASP A 52 28.23 18.35 -6.00
C ASP A 52 29.40 17.80 -6.85
N ARG A 53 29.58 18.40 -8.04
CA ARG A 53 30.84 18.53 -8.82
C ARG A 53 31.47 17.42 -9.68
N ASP A 54 30.84 16.26 -9.90
CA ASP A 54 31.05 15.56 -11.20
C ASP A 54 29.74 14.99 -11.78
N PRO A 55 28.80 15.89 -12.12
CA PRO A 55 27.38 15.53 -12.19
C PRO A 55 26.97 14.99 -13.55
N LEU A 56 27.76 15.15 -14.63
CA LEU A 56 27.26 14.86 -15.98
C LEU A 56 27.23 13.38 -16.30
N ASP A 57 28.24 12.61 -15.90
CA ASP A 57 28.27 11.17 -16.18
C ASP A 57 27.31 10.39 -15.28
N HIS A 58 27.22 10.76 -13.99
CA HIS A 58 26.26 10.16 -13.07
C HIS A 58 24.82 10.54 -13.42
N LEU A 59 24.57 11.80 -13.79
CA LEU A 59 23.25 12.22 -14.27
C LEU A 59 22.88 11.55 -15.59
N ALA A 60 23.83 11.41 -16.53
CA ALA A 60 23.58 10.71 -17.79
C ALA A 60 23.32 9.22 -17.57
N ALA A 61 23.95 8.57 -16.58
CA ALA A 61 23.62 7.21 -16.18
C ALA A 61 22.20 7.10 -15.60
N LEU A 62 21.86 7.93 -14.61
CA LEU A 62 20.53 7.93 -13.98
C LEU A 62 19.40 8.24 -14.98
N LEU A 63 19.62 9.17 -15.91
CA LEU A 63 18.65 9.49 -16.95
C LEU A 63 18.48 8.35 -17.96
N ARG A 64 19.56 7.64 -18.32
CA ARG A 64 19.48 6.48 -19.22
C ARG A 64 18.73 5.33 -18.58
N ASP A 65 18.96 5.07 -17.30
CA ASP A 65 18.26 4.01 -16.57
C ASP A 65 16.76 4.33 -16.44
N TYR A 66 16.42 5.58 -16.13
CA TYR A 66 15.03 6.03 -16.04
C TYR A 66 14.31 6.01 -17.42
N GLU A 67 14.98 6.46 -18.49
CA GLU A 67 14.44 6.37 -19.85
C GLU A 67 14.24 4.90 -20.25
N ALA A 68 15.18 4.00 -19.95
CA ALA A 68 15.07 2.57 -20.24
C ALA A 68 13.89 1.91 -19.52
N GLU A 69 13.65 2.24 -18.24
CA GLU A 69 12.48 1.77 -17.48
C GLU A 69 11.16 2.26 -18.10
N LEU A 70 11.07 3.55 -18.43
CA LEU A 70 9.90 4.14 -19.11
C LEU A 70 9.62 3.46 -20.46
N TYR A 71 10.66 3.24 -21.27
CA TYR A 71 10.53 2.56 -22.55
C TYR A 71 10.15 1.08 -22.39
N ALA A 72 10.70 0.39 -21.39
CA ALA A 72 10.34 -1.00 -21.10
C ALA A 72 8.88 -1.13 -20.65
N GLN A 73 8.40 -0.18 -19.85
CA GLN A 73 7.02 -0.17 -19.37
C GLN A 73 6.02 0.19 -20.48
N ASP A 74 6.34 1.17 -21.32
CA ASP A 74 5.55 1.49 -22.51
C ASP A 74 5.55 0.35 -23.54
N ALA A 75 6.67 -0.35 -23.70
CA ALA A 75 6.76 -1.56 -24.52
C ALA A 75 5.91 -2.71 -23.94
N ALA A 76 5.91 -2.90 -22.62
CA ALA A 76 5.05 -3.89 -21.96
C ALA A 76 3.57 -3.56 -22.14
N ASN A 77 3.17 -2.30 -21.96
CA ASN A 77 1.80 -1.84 -22.19
C ASN A 77 1.37 -2.05 -23.65
N ARG A 78 2.25 -1.73 -24.62
CA ARG A 78 1.98 -1.98 -26.05
C ARG A 78 1.89 -3.47 -26.38
N GLN A 79 2.69 -4.33 -25.74
CA GLN A 79 2.59 -5.78 -25.90
C GLN A 79 1.29 -6.33 -25.32
N ASP A 80 0.86 -5.85 -24.16
CA ASP A 80 -0.42 -6.25 -23.56
C ASP A 80 -1.60 -5.78 -24.40
N GLU A 81 -1.56 -4.56 -24.93
CA GLU A 81 -2.61 -4.06 -25.82
C GLU A 81 -2.64 -4.82 -27.16
N ALA A 82 -1.47 -5.18 -27.72
CA ALA A 82 -1.37 -6.03 -28.90
C ALA A 82 -1.88 -7.46 -28.63
N ARG A 83 -1.58 -8.03 -27.46
CA ARG A 83 -2.13 -9.32 -27.01
C ARG A 83 -3.64 -9.26 -26.86
N ARG A 84 -4.18 -8.22 -26.24
CA ARG A 84 -5.64 -7.99 -26.13
C ARG A 84 -6.29 -7.88 -27.51
N ARG A 85 -5.71 -7.09 -28.43
CA ARG A 85 -6.22 -6.97 -29.81
C ARG A 85 -6.12 -8.28 -30.61
N GLY A 86 -5.07 -9.07 -30.42
CA GLY A 86 -4.92 -10.39 -31.02
C GLY A 86 -5.92 -11.41 -30.48
N LEU A 87 -6.13 -11.41 -29.16
CA LEU A 87 -7.12 -12.23 -28.49
C LEU A 87 -8.54 -11.91 -28.95
N LEU A 88 -8.92 -10.63 -29.05
CA LEU A 88 -10.25 -10.22 -29.53
C LEU A 88 -10.52 -10.65 -30.98
N ARG A 89 -9.52 -10.59 -31.87
CA ARG A 89 -9.67 -11.08 -33.26
C ARG A 89 -9.84 -12.58 -33.33
N ASN A 90 -9.05 -13.33 -32.55
CA ASN A 90 -9.14 -14.79 -32.52
C ASN A 90 -10.43 -15.26 -31.83
N LEU A 91 -10.90 -14.57 -30.79
CA LEU A 91 -12.16 -14.87 -30.11
C LEU A 91 -13.38 -14.60 -30.99
N GLY A 92 -13.36 -13.53 -31.80
CA GLY A 92 -14.41 -13.30 -32.79
C GLY A 92 -14.52 -14.46 -33.78
N PHE A 93 -13.39 -15.02 -34.21
CA PHE A 93 -13.36 -16.16 -35.12
C PHE A 93 -13.74 -17.48 -34.43
N VAL A 94 -13.21 -17.74 -33.23
CA VAL A 94 -13.52 -18.95 -32.43
C VAL A 94 -14.99 -18.97 -32.01
N GLY A 95 -15.55 -17.84 -31.59
CA GLY A 95 -16.98 -17.72 -31.29
C GLY A 95 -17.87 -18.06 -32.49
N LEU A 96 -17.51 -17.57 -33.68
CA LEU A 96 -18.25 -17.84 -34.92
C LEU A 96 -18.14 -19.31 -35.37
N VAL A 97 -16.96 -19.91 -35.21
CA VAL A 97 -16.74 -21.35 -35.46
C VAL A 97 -17.49 -22.22 -34.47
N LEU A 98 -17.53 -21.85 -33.18
CA LEU A 98 -18.26 -22.61 -32.16
C LEU A 98 -19.78 -22.54 -32.38
N VAL A 99 -20.32 -21.39 -32.78
CA VAL A 99 -21.75 -21.27 -33.15
C VAL A 99 -22.08 -22.11 -34.38
N ALA A 100 -21.20 -22.11 -35.39
CA ALA A 100 -21.36 -22.95 -36.58
C ALA A 100 -21.29 -24.45 -36.23
N MET A 101 -20.32 -24.86 -35.40
CA MET A 101 -20.19 -26.26 -34.97
C MET A 101 -21.36 -26.71 -34.09
N ALA A 102 -21.86 -25.86 -33.18
CA ALA A 102 -23.06 -26.16 -32.40
C ALA A 102 -24.29 -26.34 -33.29
N SER A 103 -24.42 -25.54 -34.35
CA SER A 103 -25.51 -25.67 -35.34
C SER A 103 -25.43 -26.98 -36.12
N VAL A 104 -24.21 -27.37 -36.55
CA VAL A 104 -23.99 -28.66 -37.25
C VAL A 104 -24.25 -29.84 -36.32
N LEU A 105 -23.74 -29.80 -35.09
CA LEU A 105 -23.96 -30.87 -34.10
C LEU A 105 -25.44 -30.99 -33.72
N GLY A 106 -26.16 -29.87 -33.53
CA GLY A 106 -27.60 -29.86 -33.33
C GLY A 106 -28.36 -30.54 -34.48
N PHE A 107 -27.95 -30.29 -35.72
CA PHE A 107 -28.51 -30.94 -36.90
C PHE A 107 -28.27 -32.45 -36.92
N PHE A 108 -27.06 -32.90 -36.58
CA PHE A 108 -26.71 -34.33 -36.52
C PHE A 108 -27.45 -35.07 -35.40
N VAL A 109 -27.60 -34.46 -34.22
CA VAL A 109 -28.36 -35.03 -33.10
C VAL A 109 -29.83 -35.13 -33.46
N HIS A 110 -30.41 -34.09 -34.06
CA HIS A 110 -31.81 -34.12 -34.49
C HIS A 110 -32.06 -35.22 -35.54
N ARG A 111 -31.18 -35.34 -36.53
CA ARG A 111 -31.30 -36.36 -37.58
C ARG A 111 -31.13 -37.79 -37.06
N SER A 112 -30.20 -38.01 -36.12
CA SER A 112 -29.96 -39.33 -35.53
C SER A 112 -31.12 -39.81 -34.66
N PHE A 113 -31.84 -38.89 -33.98
CA PHE A 113 -33.05 -39.24 -33.22
C PHE A 113 -34.24 -39.63 -34.09
N THR A 114 -34.32 -39.13 -35.33
CA THR A 114 -35.45 -39.44 -36.23
C THR A 114 -35.39 -40.81 -36.92
N HIS A 115 -34.25 -41.53 -36.85
CA HIS A 115 -34.06 -42.76 -37.62
C HIS A 115 -33.90 -44.07 -36.84
N HIS A 116 -34.00 -44.06 -35.50
CA HIS A 116 -33.94 -45.31 -34.73
C HIS A 116 -35.32 -46.00 -34.66
N ARG A 117 -35.54 -46.95 -35.58
CA ARG A 117 -36.71 -47.83 -35.61
C ARG A 117 -36.47 -49.22 -34.97
N ASP A 118 -35.27 -49.48 -34.46
CA ASP A 118 -34.92 -50.73 -33.78
C ASP A 118 -34.76 -50.51 -32.27
N GLY A 119 -35.68 -51.10 -31.50
CA GLY A 119 -35.93 -50.87 -30.07
C GLY A 119 -34.84 -51.31 -29.09
N ARG A 120 -33.60 -50.81 -29.24
CA ARG A 120 -32.58 -50.90 -28.19
C ARG A 120 -32.48 -49.55 -27.46
N HIS A 121 -32.86 -49.57 -26.19
CA HIS A 121 -32.90 -48.40 -25.31
C HIS A 121 -31.48 -47.86 -25.04
N PRO A 122 -31.20 -46.58 -25.33
CA PRO A 122 -29.90 -45.96 -25.06
C PRO A 122 -29.88 -45.45 -23.62
N ARG A 123 -29.59 -46.30 -22.63
CA ARG A 123 -29.40 -45.88 -21.24
C ARG A 123 -27.95 -45.85 -20.76
N ASP A 124 -27.00 -46.44 -21.50
CA ASP A 124 -25.65 -46.68 -20.96
C ASP A 124 -24.52 -45.80 -21.54
N GLN A 125 -24.79 -44.89 -22.49
CA GLN A 125 -23.75 -44.01 -23.09
C GLN A 125 -23.85 -42.51 -22.73
N ALA A 126 -24.86 -42.11 -21.94
CA ALA A 126 -25.08 -40.72 -21.54
C ALA A 126 -23.98 -40.06 -20.66
N PRO A 127 -23.23 -40.77 -19.78
CA PRO A 127 -22.40 -40.06 -18.79
C PRO A 127 -21.06 -39.53 -19.33
N ALA A 128 -20.53 -40.09 -20.42
CA ALA A 128 -19.22 -39.67 -20.96
C ALA A 128 -19.29 -38.34 -21.72
N PHE A 129 -20.36 -38.14 -22.50
CA PHE A 129 -20.54 -36.90 -23.29
C PHE A 129 -20.90 -35.71 -22.40
N ALA A 130 -21.66 -35.93 -21.33
CA ALA A 130 -22.00 -34.90 -20.36
C ALA A 130 -20.77 -34.34 -19.61
N ARG A 131 -19.76 -35.17 -19.32
CA ARG A 131 -18.52 -34.73 -18.68
C ARG A 131 -17.67 -33.84 -19.60
N LEU A 132 -17.57 -34.20 -20.88
CA LEU A 132 -16.76 -33.45 -21.84
C LEU A 132 -17.36 -32.07 -22.17
N LEU A 133 -18.69 -31.98 -22.22
CA LEU A 133 -19.38 -30.69 -22.36
C LEU A 133 -19.27 -29.82 -21.10
N ALA A 134 -19.22 -30.41 -19.90
CA ALA A 134 -19.07 -29.67 -18.65
C ALA A 134 -17.68 -29.04 -18.48
N GLU A 135 -16.61 -29.68 -18.97
CA GLU A 135 -15.25 -29.09 -18.92
C GLU A 135 -15.07 -27.95 -19.94
N LEU A 136 -15.67 -28.08 -21.14
CA LEU A 136 -15.59 -27.03 -22.17
C LEU A 136 -16.38 -25.75 -21.82
N THR A 137 -17.45 -25.85 -21.02
CA THR A 137 -18.21 -24.67 -20.57
C THR A 137 -17.50 -23.92 -19.45
N LEU A 138 -16.75 -24.61 -18.58
CA LEU A 138 -16.00 -23.98 -17.48
C LEU A 138 -14.88 -23.04 -17.96
N ASP A 139 -14.19 -23.37 -19.05
CA ASP A 139 -13.14 -22.51 -19.61
C ASP A 139 -13.70 -21.31 -20.41
N ALA A 140 -14.89 -21.44 -21.01
CA ALA A 140 -15.55 -20.31 -21.65
C ALA A 140 -15.94 -19.22 -20.64
N HIS A 141 -16.38 -19.59 -19.42
CA HIS A 141 -16.73 -18.62 -18.38
C HIS A 141 -15.53 -17.79 -17.86
N ARG A 142 -14.30 -18.30 -17.94
CA ARG A 142 -13.08 -17.52 -17.62
C ARG A 142 -12.69 -16.52 -18.70
N PHE A 143 -13.16 -16.71 -19.93
CA PHE A 143 -12.82 -15.85 -21.07
C PHE A 143 -13.72 -14.62 -21.21
N TRP A 144 -14.91 -14.67 -20.61
CA TRP A 144 -15.83 -13.54 -20.50
C TRP A 144 -15.79 -12.98 -19.08
N HIS A 145 -14.64 -12.44 -18.67
CA HIS A 145 -14.65 -11.46 -17.60
C HIS A 145 -15.37 -10.22 -18.14
N PHE A 146 -16.69 -10.20 -18.02
CA PHE A 146 -17.45 -8.96 -18.11
C PHE A 146 -16.95 -8.08 -16.96
N GLU A 147 -16.10 -7.11 -17.28
CA GLU A 147 -15.83 -6.00 -16.37
C GLU A 147 -17.19 -5.34 -16.14
N CYS A 148 -17.63 -5.34 -14.88
CA CYS A 148 -18.84 -4.62 -14.49
C CYS A 148 -18.58 -3.13 -14.72
N VAL A 149 -19.19 -2.58 -15.77
CA VAL A 149 -19.18 -1.15 -16.05
C VAL A 149 -20.37 -0.48 -15.36
N PRO A 150 -20.18 0.65 -14.68
CA PRO A 150 -21.29 1.37 -14.06
C PRO A 150 -22.18 1.97 -15.17
N MET A 151 -23.46 1.62 -15.16
CA MET A 151 -24.44 2.12 -16.12
C MET A 151 -25.32 3.22 -15.52
N THR A 152 -25.38 3.25 -14.19
CA THR A 152 -26.20 4.17 -13.39
C THR A 152 -25.43 4.62 -12.15
N ASP A 153 -25.82 5.76 -11.57
CA ASP A 153 -25.23 6.27 -10.32
C ASP A 153 -25.34 5.26 -9.16
N ALA A 154 -26.34 4.37 -9.18
CA ALA A 154 -26.47 3.29 -8.20
C ALA A 154 -25.30 2.29 -8.27
N ASP A 155 -24.70 2.09 -9.44
CA ASP A 155 -23.53 1.22 -9.63
C ASP A 155 -22.26 1.85 -9.04
N CYS A 156 -22.27 3.17 -8.78
CA CYS A 156 -21.16 3.93 -8.21
C CYS A 156 -21.20 4.03 -6.68
N ALA A 157 -22.09 3.31 -6.00
CA ALA A 157 -22.29 3.45 -4.55
C ALA A 157 -21.01 3.21 -3.72
N SER A 158 -20.16 2.25 -4.10
CA SER A 158 -18.91 1.97 -3.38
C SER A 158 -17.89 3.09 -3.57
N THR A 159 -17.64 3.52 -4.81
CA THR A 159 -16.70 4.61 -5.10
C THR A 159 -17.17 5.94 -4.53
N CYS A 160 -18.48 6.21 -4.60
CA CYS A 160 -19.09 7.40 -4.01
C CYS A 160 -18.74 7.56 -2.52
N SER A 161 -18.91 6.50 -1.73
CA SER A 161 -18.65 6.55 -0.29
C SER A 161 -17.17 6.58 0.08
N ASP A 162 -16.29 6.02 -0.75
CA ASP A 162 -14.85 6.05 -0.50
C ASP A 162 -14.23 7.39 -0.95
N ASP A 163 -14.44 7.80 -2.21
CA ASP A 163 -13.71 8.91 -2.86
C ASP A 163 -14.59 9.98 -3.53
N GLY A 164 -15.91 9.92 -3.34
CA GLY A 164 -16.84 10.93 -3.86
C GLY A 164 -17.18 10.78 -5.35
N ARG A 165 -16.79 9.69 -6.01
CA ARG A 165 -17.20 9.43 -7.41
C ARG A 165 -18.59 8.80 -7.46
N CYS A 166 -19.62 9.64 -7.42
CA CYS A 166 -21.01 9.23 -7.28
C CYS A 166 -21.81 9.13 -8.59
N HIS A 167 -21.30 9.66 -9.71
CA HIS A 167 -22.07 9.76 -10.95
C HIS A 167 -21.51 8.87 -12.07
N ALA A 168 -22.36 8.06 -12.68
CA ALA A 168 -21.98 7.23 -13.81
C ALA A 168 -21.98 8.05 -15.10
N VAL A 169 -20.79 8.22 -15.68
CA VAL A 169 -20.60 8.89 -16.97
C VAL A 169 -19.86 7.94 -17.91
N ALA A 170 -20.56 7.51 -18.97
CA ALA A 170 -20.12 6.47 -19.89
C ALA A 170 -19.86 5.13 -19.19
N ASP A 171 -18.61 4.80 -18.91
CA ASP A 171 -18.13 3.56 -18.30
C ASP A 171 -17.35 3.80 -17.00
N THR A 172 -17.46 5.01 -16.43
CA THR A 172 -16.71 5.39 -15.22
C THR A 172 -17.58 6.18 -14.24
N CYS A 173 -17.24 6.06 -12.96
CA CYS A 173 -17.81 6.89 -11.90
C CYS A 173 -16.98 8.17 -11.76
N VAL A 174 -17.64 9.32 -11.71
CA VAL A 174 -17.02 10.65 -11.58
C VAL A 174 -17.63 11.43 -10.42
N VAL A 175 -16.89 12.41 -9.93
CA VAL A 175 -17.39 13.41 -8.98
C VAL A 175 -18.27 14.40 -9.74
N GLY A 176 -19.48 14.68 -9.25
CA GLY A 176 -20.44 15.62 -9.84
C GLY A 176 -20.41 16.99 -9.15
N GLY A 177 -20.00 17.05 -7.87
CA GLY A 177 -19.84 18.29 -7.14
C GLY A 177 -19.12 18.15 -5.80
N ASN A 178 -18.97 19.28 -5.10
CA ASN A 178 -18.35 19.31 -3.76
C ASN A 178 -19.14 18.51 -2.72
N ASP A 179 -20.45 18.34 -2.90
CA ASP A 179 -21.26 17.57 -1.94
C ASP A 179 -20.91 16.08 -1.97
N ASP A 180 -20.54 15.56 -3.14
CA ASP A 180 -20.03 14.19 -3.27
C ASP A 180 -18.71 14.02 -2.52
N CYS A 181 -17.79 14.98 -2.66
CA CYS A 181 -16.52 14.96 -1.94
C CYS A 181 -16.72 15.06 -0.43
N ARG A 182 -17.59 15.96 0.05
CA ARG A 182 -17.85 16.12 1.49
C ARG A 182 -18.45 14.89 2.15
N GLY A 183 -19.19 14.09 1.38
CA GLY A 183 -19.77 12.83 1.84
C GLY A 183 -18.80 11.64 1.84
N SER A 184 -17.61 11.78 1.23
CA SER A 184 -16.67 10.68 1.05
C SER A 184 -15.82 10.41 2.30
N ARG A 185 -15.29 9.18 2.38
CA ARG A 185 -14.33 8.81 3.42
C ARG A 185 -12.99 9.52 3.22
N ASP A 186 -12.59 9.79 1.98
CA ASP A 186 -11.37 10.55 1.68
C ASP A 186 -11.44 11.99 2.21
N CYS A 187 -12.60 12.65 2.18
CA CYS A 187 -12.75 13.94 2.86
C CYS A 187 -12.58 13.81 4.38
N GLN A 188 -13.19 12.80 5.01
CA GLN A 188 -13.10 12.58 6.45
C GLN A 188 -11.68 12.26 6.90
N HIS A 189 -10.99 11.35 6.22
CA HIS A 189 -9.64 10.93 6.60
C HIS A 189 -8.55 11.89 6.12
N HIS A 190 -8.60 12.35 4.88
CA HIS A 190 -7.50 13.05 4.22
C HIS A 190 -7.75 14.55 3.99
N GLY A 191 -8.98 15.03 4.18
CA GLY A 191 -9.34 16.42 3.88
C GLY A 191 -9.62 16.67 2.39
N ASP A 192 -9.84 15.63 1.59
CA ASP A 192 -10.15 15.75 0.17
C ASP A 192 -11.63 16.15 -0.06
N CYS A 193 -11.99 17.34 0.41
CA CYS A 193 -13.39 17.77 0.55
C CYS A 193 -13.91 18.68 -0.57
N ALA A 194 -13.11 18.99 -1.60
CA ALA A 194 -13.53 19.82 -2.72
C ALA A 194 -13.18 19.22 -4.08
N MET A 195 -14.07 19.41 -5.04
CA MET A 195 -13.92 18.96 -6.41
C MET A 195 -13.00 19.91 -7.19
N VAL A 196 -11.89 19.38 -7.72
CA VAL A 196 -11.02 20.07 -8.67
C VAL A 196 -10.88 19.20 -9.92
N GLY A 197 -11.48 19.64 -11.02
CA GLY A 197 -11.60 18.81 -12.22
C GLY A 197 -12.58 17.67 -11.98
N SER A 198 -12.12 16.42 -12.00
CA SER A 198 -12.95 15.22 -11.77
C SER A 198 -12.54 14.41 -10.54
N VAL A 199 -11.80 15.05 -9.62
CA VAL A 199 -11.26 14.42 -8.40
C VAL A 199 -11.53 15.29 -7.19
N CYS A 200 -11.66 14.64 -6.04
CA CYS A 200 -11.73 15.30 -4.75
C CYS A 200 -10.31 15.58 -4.22
N VAL A 201 -10.07 16.80 -3.74
CA VAL A 201 -8.79 17.26 -3.18
C VAL A 201 -9.03 18.29 -2.08
N ALA A 202 -8.05 18.45 -1.19
CA ALA A 202 -7.99 19.59 -0.28
C ALA A 202 -7.68 20.90 -1.04
N THR A 203 -8.42 21.98 -0.77
CA THR A 203 -8.22 23.30 -1.42
C THR A 203 -8.04 24.46 -0.44
N GLU A 204 -8.22 24.20 0.85
CA GLU A 204 -7.95 25.14 1.94
C GLU A 204 -7.55 24.40 3.22
N ASP A 205 -6.88 25.11 4.14
CA ASP A 205 -6.47 24.58 5.45
C ASP A 205 -7.65 24.04 6.25
N GLY A 206 -8.86 24.60 6.07
CA GLY A 206 -10.06 24.14 6.76
C GLY A 206 -10.41 22.68 6.47
N HIS A 207 -10.11 22.18 5.26
CA HIS A 207 -10.34 20.77 4.96
C HIS A 207 -9.33 19.86 5.67
N CYS A 208 -8.06 20.27 5.71
CA CYS A 208 -7.01 19.52 6.42
C CYS A 208 -7.25 19.52 7.93
N ALA A 209 -7.54 20.68 8.52
CA ALA A 209 -7.76 20.82 9.95
C ALA A 209 -8.97 20.01 10.47
N ALA A 210 -10.00 19.81 9.64
CA ALA A 210 -11.18 19.02 9.99
C ALA A 210 -11.00 17.50 9.79
N SER A 211 -9.90 17.06 9.16
CA SER A 211 -9.67 15.67 8.79
C SER A 211 -9.07 14.84 9.93
N GLU A 212 -9.27 13.52 9.89
CA GLU A 212 -8.67 12.62 10.86
C GLU A 212 -7.13 12.60 10.78
N ILE A 213 -6.54 12.77 9.59
CA ILE A 213 -5.08 12.82 9.46
C ILE A 213 -4.44 14.03 10.16
N CYS A 214 -5.20 15.12 10.38
CA CYS A 214 -4.75 16.21 11.26
C CYS A 214 -4.69 15.73 12.72
N ALA A 215 -5.76 15.12 13.23
CA ALA A 215 -5.83 14.64 14.61
C ALA A 215 -4.84 13.49 14.90
N GLU A 216 -4.64 12.58 13.94
CA GLU A 216 -3.75 11.43 14.10
C GLU A 216 -2.28 11.81 13.89
N ASP A 217 -2.00 12.57 12.83
CA ASP A 217 -0.68 12.67 12.20
C ASP A 217 -0.12 14.10 12.22
N GLY A 218 -0.90 15.08 12.71
CA GLY A 218 -0.55 16.50 12.75
C GLY A 218 -0.65 17.20 11.41
N ARG A 219 -1.27 16.59 10.39
CA ARG A 219 -1.34 17.15 9.03
C ARG A 219 -2.51 18.12 8.87
N CYS A 220 -2.38 19.29 9.46
CA CYS A 220 -3.50 20.22 9.62
C CYS A 220 -3.55 21.35 8.57
N HIS A 221 -2.54 21.48 7.69
CA HIS A 221 -2.43 22.58 6.73
C HIS A 221 -2.28 22.09 5.29
N LEU A 222 -2.86 22.84 4.34
CA LEU A 222 -2.69 22.58 2.92
C LEU A 222 -1.30 23.02 2.45
N SER A 223 -0.57 22.09 1.84
CA SER A 223 0.70 22.33 1.17
C SER A 223 0.51 22.92 -0.23
N ASP A 224 1.56 23.53 -0.77
CA ASP A 224 1.60 24.03 -2.16
C ASP A 224 1.39 22.93 -3.20
N ASP A 225 1.68 21.67 -2.84
CA ASP A 225 1.52 20.51 -3.72
C ASP A 225 0.12 19.87 -3.63
N GLY A 226 -0.79 20.43 -2.81
CA GLY A 226 -2.19 20.02 -2.73
C GLY A 226 -2.50 18.87 -1.77
N TRP A 227 -1.65 18.61 -0.77
CA TRP A 227 -1.91 17.64 0.31
C TRP A 227 -1.77 18.27 1.69
N CYS A 228 -2.34 17.62 2.70
CA CYS A 228 -2.23 18.05 4.09
C CYS A 228 -0.86 17.71 4.71
N GLU A 229 -0.27 18.65 5.43
CA GLU A 229 1.02 18.54 6.14
C GLU A 229 1.02 19.33 7.45
N PRO A 230 1.89 18.97 8.44
CA PRO A 230 2.13 19.84 9.58
C PRO A 230 2.91 21.07 9.14
N ARG A 231 2.51 22.25 9.63
CA ARG A 231 3.22 23.51 9.35
C ARG A 231 3.90 24.06 10.60
N ASP A 232 3.33 23.79 11.77
CA ASP A 232 3.81 24.30 13.04
C ASP A 232 4.16 23.17 14.02
N PRO A 233 5.10 23.41 14.96
CA PRO A 233 5.44 22.41 15.97
C PRO A 233 4.26 21.99 16.87
N GLU A 234 3.23 22.81 16.99
CA GLU A 234 2.05 22.49 17.81
C GLU A 234 1.20 21.39 17.16
N ASP A 235 1.07 21.39 15.83
CA ASP A 235 0.35 20.34 15.09
C ASP A 235 0.87 18.95 15.48
N CYS A 236 2.20 18.81 15.57
CA CYS A 236 2.83 17.56 15.98
C CYS A 236 2.60 17.21 17.45
N ARG A 237 2.53 18.18 18.36
CA ARG A 237 2.36 17.93 19.80
C ARG A 237 0.93 17.53 20.14
N GLU A 238 -0.05 18.11 19.45
CA GLU A 238 -1.47 17.82 19.66
C GLU A 238 -1.88 16.49 19.01
N ALA A 239 -1.16 16.06 17.96
CA ALA A 239 -1.44 14.83 17.23
C ALA A 239 -1.33 13.56 18.09
N ALA A 240 -2.17 12.56 17.78
CA ALA A 240 -2.12 11.24 18.41
C ALA A 240 -0.75 10.57 18.25
N VAL A 241 -0.09 10.73 17.09
CA VAL A 241 1.23 10.15 16.83
C VAL A 241 2.32 10.62 17.80
N CYS A 242 2.22 11.84 18.35
CA CYS A 242 3.10 12.27 19.43
C CYS A 242 2.79 11.54 20.74
N ARG A 243 1.52 11.52 21.15
CA ARG A 243 1.09 10.84 22.39
C ARG A 243 1.37 9.35 22.37
N GLU A 244 1.16 8.68 21.25
CA GLU A 244 1.26 7.23 21.13
C GLU A 244 2.69 6.77 20.81
N ALA A 245 3.34 7.44 19.85
CA ALA A 245 4.62 6.99 19.28
C ALA A 245 5.81 7.93 19.56
N GLY A 246 5.59 9.04 20.27
CA GLY A 246 6.66 9.99 20.61
C GLY A 246 7.14 10.84 19.43
N ARG A 247 6.36 10.94 18.34
CA ARG A 247 6.71 11.74 17.17
C ARG A 247 6.26 13.19 17.34
N CYS A 248 6.84 13.89 18.31
CA CYS A 248 6.36 15.20 18.77
C CYS A 248 7.04 16.41 18.14
N THR A 249 8.06 16.21 17.29
CA THR A 249 8.86 17.31 16.73
C THR A 249 8.65 17.43 15.22
N LEU A 250 8.34 18.63 14.74
CA LEU A 250 8.28 18.94 13.31
C LEU A 250 9.68 18.87 12.66
N SER A 251 9.81 18.08 11.60
CA SER A 251 11.03 18.01 10.78
C SER A 251 10.69 17.84 9.30
N GLY A 252 10.80 18.92 8.53
CA GLY A 252 10.33 18.93 7.14
C GLY A 252 8.80 18.92 7.09
N GLN A 253 8.23 18.00 6.32
CA GLN A 253 6.77 17.86 6.12
C GLN A 253 6.17 16.75 7.01
N ALA A 254 6.81 16.42 8.14
CA ALA A 254 6.39 15.31 8.99
C ALA A 254 6.74 15.52 10.47
N CYS A 255 5.90 14.94 11.33
CA CYS A 255 6.15 14.81 12.75
C CYS A 255 7.06 13.60 13.01
N VAL A 256 8.13 13.79 13.78
CA VAL A 256 9.16 12.78 14.06
C VAL A 256 9.62 12.86 15.52
N ALA A 257 10.26 11.80 16.01
CA ALA A 257 10.96 11.84 17.29
C ALA A 257 12.38 12.38 17.07
N ARG A 258 12.76 13.43 17.79
CA ARG A 258 14.09 14.08 17.69
C ARG A 258 14.89 13.99 18.98
N SER A 259 14.25 13.60 20.07
CA SER A 259 14.91 13.39 21.35
C SER A 259 14.35 12.17 22.08
N SER A 260 15.11 11.62 23.04
CA SER A 260 14.57 10.64 23.98
C SER A 260 13.48 11.22 24.88
N ALA A 261 13.39 12.56 25.03
CA ALA A 261 12.30 13.18 25.76
C ALA A 261 10.96 13.04 25.00
N ASP A 262 10.98 13.17 23.67
CA ASP A 262 9.81 12.93 22.82
C ASP A 262 9.32 11.48 23.01
N CYS A 263 10.25 10.52 22.99
CA CYS A 263 9.95 9.11 23.21
C CYS A 263 9.45 8.81 24.63
N ALA A 264 10.09 9.38 25.66
CA ALA A 264 9.75 9.14 27.06
C ALA A 264 8.34 9.64 27.42
N ALA A 265 7.83 10.68 26.76
CA ALA A 265 6.48 11.18 26.95
C ALA A 265 5.38 10.28 26.34
N SER A 266 5.75 9.34 25.47
CA SER A 266 4.80 8.53 24.72
C SER A 266 4.15 7.38 25.52
N GLU A 267 2.96 6.95 25.10
CA GLU A 267 2.34 5.71 25.54
C GLU A 267 3.17 4.48 25.14
N GLY A 268 3.87 4.53 24.01
CA GLY A 268 4.83 3.51 23.60
C GLY A 268 5.93 3.28 24.65
N CYS A 269 6.45 4.35 25.27
CA CYS A 269 7.38 4.23 26.38
C CYS A 269 6.75 3.52 27.59
N ARG A 270 5.59 3.98 28.05
CA ARG A 270 4.89 3.39 29.23
C ARG A 270 4.45 1.94 29.02
N SER A 271 4.01 1.61 27.81
CA SER A 271 3.44 0.28 27.51
C SER A 271 4.52 -0.73 27.09
N LYS A 272 5.46 -0.33 26.22
CA LYS A 272 6.41 -1.22 25.54
C LYS A 272 7.88 -0.92 25.85
N GLY A 273 8.18 0.06 26.71
CA GLY A 273 9.55 0.47 27.02
C GLY A 273 10.23 1.25 25.89
N ALA A 274 9.49 1.75 24.90
CA ALA A 274 10.03 2.53 23.79
C ALA A 274 10.44 3.96 24.16
N CYS A 275 11.28 4.12 25.19
CA CYS A 275 11.61 5.41 25.81
C CYS A 275 12.88 6.08 25.24
N GLY A 276 13.69 5.36 24.46
CA GLY A 276 14.93 5.89 23.87
C GLY A 276 14.78 6.18 22.39
N LEU A 277 15.52 7.17 21.88
CA LEU A 277 15.58 7.45 20.45
C LEU A 277 16.74 6.70 19.78
N ARG A 278 16.44 5.92 18.74
CA ARG A 278 17.44 5.27 17.88
C ARG A 278 17.00 5.32 16.43
N ASP A 279 17.87 5.83 15.56
CA ASP A 279 17.62 5.92 14.11
C ASP A 279 16.27 6.59 13.76
N GLY A 280 15.90 7.64 14.51
CA GLY A 280 14.64 8.37 14.32
C GLY A 280 13.38 7.66 14.82
N THR A 281 13.53 6.52 15.49
CA THR A 281 12.43 5.71 16.03
C THR A 281 12.55 5.56 17.55
N CYS A 282 11.42 5.57 18.24
CA CYS A 282 11.36 5.30 19.66
C CYS A 282 11.44 3.80 19.93
N VAL A 283 12.46 3.37 20.68
CA VAL A 283 12.75 1.97 21.03
C VAL A 283 13.34 1.89 22.44
N PRO A 284 13.28 0.73 23.12
CA PRO A 284 14.07 0.53 24.33
C PRO A 284 15.57 0.54 23.98
N THR A 285 16.34 1.37 24.68
CA THR A 285 17.80 1.48 24.54
C THR A 285 18.52 1.03 25.81
N GLU A 286 17.79 0.89 26.91
CA GLU A 286 18.29 0.49 28.23
C GLU A 286 17.33 -0.53 28.85
N VAL A 287 17.86 -1.44 29.68
CA VAL A 287 17.06 -2.45 30.40
C VAL A 287 16.02 -1.77 31.30
N ASP A 288 16.35 -0.64 31.91
CA ASP A 288 15.44 0.16 32.74
C ASP A 288 14.17 0.57 32.00
N HIS A 289 14.25 0.81 30.68
CA HIS A 289 13.05 1.13 29.88
C HIS A 289 12.09 -0.06 29.84
N CYS A 290 12.61 -1.29 29.71
CA CYS A 290 11.79 -2.50 29.72
C CYS A 290 11.24 -2.79 31.10
N MET A 291 12.06 -2.67 32.16
CA MET A 291 11.62 -2.90 33.53
C MET A 291 10.48 -1.98 33.99
N GLN A 292 10.48 -0.73 33.53
CA GLN A 292 9.43 0.25 33.86
C GLN A 292 8.16 0.07 33.02
N ALA A 293 8.23 -0.68 31.91
CA ALA A 293 7.14 -0.85 30.99
C ALA A 293 6.03 -1.78 31.52
N THR A 294 4.81 -1.50 31.07
CA THR A 294 3.63 -2.30 31.40
C THR A 294 3.76 -3.74 30.85
N VAL A 295 4.44 -3.91 29.70
CA VAL A 295 4.74 -5.24 29.13
C VAL A 295 5.60 -6.11 30.05
N CYS A 296 6.59 -5.55 30.76
CA CYS A 296 7.33 -6.30 31.78
C CYS A 296 6.41 -6.75 32.91
N ARG A 297 5.54 -5.87 33.41
CA ARG A 297 4.61 -6.19 34.52
C ARG A 297 3.64 -7.33 34.18
N TRP A 298 3.09 -7.36 32.97
CA TRP A 298 2.03 -8.30 32.61
C TRP A 298 2.50 -9.50 31.80
N GLN A 299 3.55 -9.34 30.97
CA GLN A 299 4.04 -10.36 30.04
C GLN A 299 5.45 -10.87 30.39
N GLY A 300 6.15 -10.22 31.33
CA GLY A 300 7.49 -10.65 31.78
C GLY A 300 8.61 -10.27 30.83
N GLU A 301 8.32 -9.41 29.86
CA GLU A 301 9.29 -8.87 28.93
C GLU A 301 10.10 -7.74 29.59
N CYS A 302 11.01 -8.11 30.49
CA CYS A 302 11.77 -7.17 31.31
C CYS A 302 13.24 -7.02 30.88
N ASP A 303 13.73 -7.83 29.93
CA ASP A 303 15.09 -7.76 29.41
C ASP A 303 15.14 -7.02 28.07
N LEU A 304 16.30 -6.52 27.66
CA LEU A 304 16.51 -5.80 26.41
C LEU A 304 17.32 -6.65 25.42
N ALA A 305 16.68 -7.05 24.32
CA ALA A 305 17.35 -7.70 23.19
C ALA A 305 16.91 -7.09 21.85
N SER A 306 17.88 -6.73 21.01
CA SER A 306 17.62 -6.20 19.65
C SER A 306 16.66 -5.01 19.60
N ASN A 307 16.80 -4.06 20.53
CA ASN A 307 15.91 -2.89 20.69
C ASN A 307 14.44 -3.29 20.92
N ARG A 308 14.20 -4.43 21.57
CA ARG A 308 12.88 -4.88 22.00
C ARG A 308 12.96 -5.40 23.43
N CYS A 309 11.86 -5.23 24.15
CA CYS A 309 11.72 -5.91 25.42
C CYS A 309 11.45 -7.39 25.15
N THR A 310 12.15 -8.27 25.86
CA THR A 310 12.04 -9.72 25.72
C THR A 310 11.90 -10.35 27.09
N SER A 311 11.33 -11.56 27.13
CA SER A 311 11.23 -12.32 28.38
C SER A 311 12.62 -12.57 28.96
N VAL A 312 12.73 -12.39 30.28
CA VAL A 312 13.98 -12.70 30.98
C VAL A 312 14.15 -14.23 31.01
N PRO A 313 15.30 -14.77 30.60
CA PRO A 313 15.56 -16.21 30.72
C PRO A 313 15.83 -16.65 32.18
N ALA A 314 16.10 -15.71 33.09
CA ALA A 314 16.52 -15.99 34.46
C ALA A 314 15.33 -16.26 35.40
N PRO A 315 15.31 -17.41 36.12
CA PRO A 315 14.25 -17.77 37.06
C PRO A 315 14.07 -16.78 38.23
N GLU A 316 15.12 -16.03 38.58
CA GLU A 316 15.13 -15.10 39.71
C GLU A 316 14.26 -13.86 39.43
N ASP A 317 14.25 -13.38 38.19
CA ASP A 317 13.47 -12.19 37.79
C ASP A 317 11.98 -12.51 37.59
N CYS A 318 11.64 -13.73 37.15
CA CYS A 318 10.24 -14.18 37.08
C CYS A 318 9.58 -14.15 38.49
N ARG A 319 10.33 -14.42 39.58
CA ARG A 319 9.81 -14.35 40.97
C ARG A 319 9.34 -12.95 41.40
N ARG A 320 9.80 -11.88 40.74
CA ARG A 320 9.42 -10.50 41.07
C ARG A 320 8.14 -10.02 40.39
N MET A 321 7.60 -10.80 39.45
CA MET A 321 6.40 -10.40 38.70
C MET A 321 5.13 -10.51 39.54
N THR A 322 4.28 -9.49 39.48
CA THR A 322 2.99 -9.48 40.18
C THR A 322 2.06 -10.61 39.76
N THR A 323 2.06 -11.01 38.48
CA THR A 323 1.29 -12.17 38.00
C THR A 323 1.86 -13.49 38.53
N CYS A 324 3.18 -13.62 38.64
CA CYS A 324 3.83 -14.78 39.26
C CYS A 324 3.37 -14.92 40.73
N VAL A 325 3.40 -13.82 41.48
CA VAL A 325 3.01 -13.77 42.89
C VAL A 325 1.50 -13.94 43.07
N ALA A 326 0.68 -13.22 42.31
CA ALA A 326 -0.78 -13.22 42.47
C ALA A 326 -1.46 -14.47 41.92
N SER A 327 -0.91 -15.07 40.86
CA SER A 327 -1.51 -16.21 40.18
C SER A 327 -0.79 -17.54 40.43
N GLY A 328 0.33 -17.54 41.17
CA GLY A 328 1.04 -18.75 41.59
C GLY A 328 1.80 -19.48 40.47
N PHE A 329 2.09 -18.80 39.35
CA PHE A 329 2.80 -19.37 38.20
C PHE A 329 4.33 -19.24 38.29
N CYS A 330 4.89 -19.04 39.48
CA CYS A 330 6.34 -19.05 39.64
C CYS A 330 6.90 -20.46 39.46
N PRO A 331 7.99 -20.63 38.67
CA PRO A 331 8.65 -21.92 38.60
C PRO A 331 9.08 -22.34 40.02
N ALA A 332 8.64 -23.53 40.44
CA ALA A 332 9.17 -24.16 41.65
C ALA A 332 10.69 -24.39 41.47
N GLU A 333 11.43 -24.43 42.58
CA GLU A 333 12.90 -24.27 42.63
C GLU A 333 13.74 -25.23 41.78
N ASP A 334 13.13 -26.25 41.14
CA ASP A 334 13.82 -27.31 40.41
C ASP A 334 13.31 -27.59 38.97
N LEU A 335 12.52 -26.70 38.35
CA LEU A 335 12.06 -26.89 36.95
C LEU A 335 12.69 -25.88 35.98
N PRO A 336 13.33 -26.33 34.88
CA PRO A 336 13.87 -25.43 33.87
C PRO A 336 12.78 -24.62 33.17
N ALA A 337 12.77 -23.32 33.49
CA ALA A 337 12.57 -22.16 32.63
C ALA A 337 11.54 -22.28 31.50
N HIS A 338 10.25 -22.31 31.85
CA HIS A 338 9.24 -21.56 31.08
C HIS A 338 8.26 -20.96 32.08
N CYS A 339 8.07 -19.63 32.09
CA CYS A 339 6.92 -19.00 32.73
C CYS A 339 5.69 -19.35 31.84
N ALA A 340 5.33 -20.64 31.81
CA ALA A 340 4.34 -21.21 30.91
C ALA A 340 2.95 -21.03 31.52
N GLY A 341 2.21 -20.10 30.93
CA GLY A 341 0.76 -20.04 31.07
C GLY A 341 0.11 -21.22 30.37
N GLU A 342 0.15 -22.42 30.94
CA GLU A 342 -0.81 -23.49 30.66
C GLU A 342 -1.09 -24.29 31.95
N GLY A 343 -2.12 -23.87 32.67
CA GLY A 343 -3.17 -24.77 33.18
C GLY A 343 -2.81 -26.04 33.99
N VAL A 344 -1.64 -26.18 34.61
CA VAL A 344 -1.39 -27.34 35.49
C VAL A 344 -2.13 -27.15 36.82
N LYS A 345 -3.39 -27.60 36.89
CA LYS A 345 -4.11 -27.82 38.15
C LYS A 345 -3.30 -28.80 39.00
N ARG A 346 -2.63 -28.30 40.04
CA ARG A 346 -2.07 -29.16 41.10
C ARG A 346 -3.22 -29.94 41.73
N ARG A 347 -3.27 -31.26 41.51
CA ARG A 347 -4.10 -32.16 42.31
C ARG A 347 -3.50 -32.17 43.72
N GLY A 348 -4.30 -31.80 44.72
CA GLY A 348 -3.88 -31.85 46.13
C GLY A 348 -3.58 -33.29 46.57
N PRO A 349 -2.80 -33.45 47.66
CA PRO A 349 -2.51 -34.77 48.21
C PRO A 349 -3.81 -35.40 48.76
N VAL A 350 -4.04 -36.66 48.39
CA VAL A 350 -5.11 -37.53 48.92
C VAL A 350 -4.64 -38.17 50.22
#